data_AF-A0A3N5GER6-F1
#
_entry.id   AF-A0A3N5GER6-F1
#
_cell.length_a   1.000
_cell.length_b   1.000
_cell.length_c   1.000
_cell.angle_alpha   90.00
_cell.angle_beta   90.00
_cell.angle_gamma   90.00
#
_symmetry.space_group_name_H-M   'P 1'
#
loop_
_entity.id
_entity.type
_entity.pdbx_description
1 polymer ?
#
loop_
_entity_poly.entity_id
_entity_poly.type
_entity_poly.pdbx_seq_one_letter_code
_entity_poly.pdbx_strand_id
1 'polypeptide(L)'
;SAEIPALVCITKLDLLEPGPDADEIQAVAAAYRQIGYPVILSSAVSGEGLGQLKSALNGKLSVFVGKSGVGKTSLLNAIQPGLGLRVQQTNQVTGKGRHTTTHLEMFPLAFGGAIIDTPGIREFGLWEVEQDDLALFFPEMRSLVGTCRFGLDCQHDEEPGCAIRKAVNGGQISPYRYQSYLKLKAAP
;
A
#
# COMPACT_ATOMS: atom_id res chain seq x y z
N SER A 1 -2.99 -16.06 -4.90
CA SER A 1 -2.47 -14.70 -5.12
C SER A 1 -2.77 -14.30 -6.56
N ALA A 2 -3.23 -13.07 -6.81
CA ALA A 2 -3.56 -12.60 -8.16
C ALA A 2 -2.33 -12.28 -9.04
N GLU A 3 -1.11 -12.45 -8.50
CA GLU A 3 0.17 -12.24 -9.20
C GLU A 3 0.33 -10.85 -9.86
N ILE A 4 -0.39 -9.85 -9.35
CA ILE A 4 -0.28 -8.46 -9.80
C ILE A 4 0.87 -7.79 -9.04
N PRO A 5 1.90 -7.27 -9.73
CA PRO A 5 2.97 -6.52 -9.07
C PRO A 5 2.43 -5.28 -8.35
N ALA A 6 2.84 -5.08 -7.10
CA ALA A 6 2.47 -3.93 -6.30
C ALA A 6 3.63 -2.93 -6.16
N LEU A 7 3.29 -1.64 -6.12
CA LEU A 7 4.21 -0.54 -5.84
C LEU A 7 3.63 0.33 -4.73
N VAL A 8 4.45 0.65 -3.74
CA VAL A 8 4.06 1.56 -2.66
C VAL A 8 4.43 2.98 -3.06
N CYS A 9 3.43 3.87 -3.14
CA CYS A 9 3.65 5.28 -3.41
C CYS A 9 3.25 6.10 -2.18
N ILE A 10 4.24 6.64 -1.46
CA ILE A 10 4.00 7.56 -0.34
C ILE A 10 3.89 8.96 -0.94
N THR A 11 2.77 9.62 -0.70
CA THR A 11 2.42 10.91 -1.30
C THR A 11 2.50 12.04 -0.28
N LYS A 12 2.43 13.29 -0.76
CA LYS A 12 2.45 14.52 0.06
C LYS A 12 3.76 14.74 0.80
N LEU A 13 4.88 14.38 0.16
CA LEU A 13 6.20 14.59 0.74
C LEU A 13 6.50 16.07 1.05
N ASP A 14 5.82 17.00 0.36
CA ASP A 14 5.84 18.44 0.63
C ASP A 14 5.39 18.84 2.04
N LEU A 15 4.69 17.95 2.77
CA LEU A 15 4.27 18.18 4.15
C LEU A 15 5.33 17.76 5.18
N LEU A 16 6.41 17.07 4.77
CA LEU A 16 7.46 16.65 5.68
C LEU A 16 8.48 17.76 5.86
N GLU A 17 8.61 18.22 7.10
CA GLU A 17 9.73 19.05 7.53
C GLU A 17 10.87 18.16 8.05
N PRO A 18 12.14 18.62 8.00
CA PRO A 18 13.25 17.90 8.59
C PRO A 18 13.01 17.63 10.08
N GLY A 19 13.06 16.37 10.49
CA GLY A 19 12.79 15.98 11.87
C GLY A 19 12.36 14.52 12.00
N PRO A 20 11.88 14.13 13.20
CA PRO A 20 11.53 12.74 13.53
C PRO A 20 10.53 12.11 12.55
N ASP A 21 9.54 12.87 12.08
CA ASP A 21 8.52 12.38 11.14
C ASP A 21 9.13 12.03 9.77
N ALA A 22 10.10 12.83 9.31
CA ALA A 22 10.82 12.54 8.08
C ALA A 22 11.67 11.25 8.21
N ASP A 23 12.34 11.08 9.34
CA ASP A 23 13.11 9.87 9.64
C ASP A 23 12.21 8.62 9.72
N GLU A 24 11.03 8.75 10.33
CA GLU A 24 10.04 7.66 10.39
C GLU A 24 9.56 7.25 8.99
N ILE A 25 9.20 8.21 8.13
CA ILE A 25 8.77 7.89 6.76
C ILE A 25 9.88 7.22 5.96
N GLN A 26 11.13 7.64 6.12
CA GLN A 26 12.27 6.97 5.50
C GLN A 26 12.45 5.54 6.02
N ALA A 27 12.31 5.32 7.33
CA ALA A 27 12.39 4.00 7.93
C ALA A 27 11.27 3.07 7.43
N VAL A 28 10.03 3.58 7.32
CA VAL A 28 8.91 2.83 6.75
C VAL A 28 9.19 2.47 5.28
N ALA A 29 9.65 3.43 4.48
CA ALA A 29 10.00 3.18 3.09
C ALA A 29 11.12 2.14 2.95
N ALA A 30 12.15 2.20 3.80
CA ALA A 30 13.23 1.22 3.83
C ALA A 30 12.73 -0.19 4.19
N ALA A 31 11.83 -0.31 5.16
CA ALA A 31 11.25 -1.59 5.56
C ALA A 31 10.48 -2.26 4.41
N TYR A 32 9.67 -1.51 3.65
CA TYR A 32 8.97 -2.05 2.48
C TYR A 32 9.92 -2.43 1.34
N ARG A 33 11.00 -1.66 1.13
CA ARG A 33 12.05 -2.02 0.14
C ARG A 33 12.76 -3.30 0.52
N GLN A 34 13.08 -3.49 1.80
CA GLN A 34 13.80 -4.67 2.30
C GLN A 34 13.03 -5.97 2.07
N ILE A 35 11.69 -5.92 2.10
CA ILE A 35 10.83 -7.08 1.85
C ILE A 35 10.46 -7.24 0.35
N GLY A 36 11.07 -6.45 -0.53
CA GLY A 36 10.99 -6.60 -1.99
C GLY A 36 9.98 -5.71 -2.72
N TYR A 37 9.29 -4.78 -2.04
CA TYR A 37 8.39 -3.84 -2.72
C TYR A 37 9.14 -2.63 -3.27
N PRO A 38 8.89 -2.19 -4.52
CA PRO A 38 9.31 -0.87 -4.97
C PRO A 38 8.55 0.21 -4.19
N VAL A 39 9.28 1.23 -3.72
CA VAL A 39 8.73 2.34 -2.94
C VAL A 39 9.16 3.68 -3.54
N ILE A 40 8.17 4.49 -3.92
CA ILE A 40 8.35 5.86 -4.40
C ILE A 40 7.84 6.83 -3.33
N LEU A 41 8.68 7.78 -2.94
CA LEU A 41 8.27 8.98 -2.20
C LEU A 41 7.92 10.06 -3.22
N SER A 42 6.79 10.73 -3.04
CA SER A 42 6.26 11.62 -4.06
C SER A 42 5.50 12.82 -3.49
N SER A 43 5.48 13.90 -4.27
CA SER A 43 4.64 15.06 -4.03
C SER A 43 4.06 15.57 -5.35
N ALA A 44 2.75 15.76 -5.37
CA ALA A 44 2.07 16.42 -6.47
C ALA A 44 2.34 17.94 -6.50
N VAL A 45 2.78 18.52 -5.37
CA VAL A 45 3.06 19.95 -5.22
C VAL A 45 4.47 20.28 -5.67
N SER A 46 5.48 19.58 -5.13
CA SER A 46 6.88 19.84 -5.50
C SER A 46 7.29 19.15 -6.80
N GLY A 47 6.54 18.14 -7.24
CA GLY A 47 6.86 17.31 -8.40
C GLY A 47 7.85 16.17 -8.10
N GLU A 48 8.29 16.04 -6.84
CA GLU A 48 9.18 14.96 -6.44
C GLU A 48 8.54 13.58 -6.67
N GLY A 49 9.34 12.61 -7.13
CA GLY A 49 8.90 11.24 -7.39
C GLY A 49 8.02 11.06 -8.64
N LEU A 50 7.49 12.13 -9.25
CA LEU A 50 6.59 12.01 -10.40
C LEU A 50 7.25 11.38 -11.63
N GLY A 51 8.53 11.66 -11.88
CA GLY A 51 9.27 11.03 -12.97
C GLY A 51 9.42 9.51 -12.77
N GLN A 52 9.76 9.09 -11.55
CA GLN A 52 9.84 7.66 -11.20
C GLN A 52 8.49 6.97 -11.34
N LEU A 53 7.41 7.65 -10.93
CA LEU A 53 6.05 7.13 -11.06
C LEU A 53 5.64 6.98 -12.53
N LYS A 54 5.93 7.96 -13.39
CA LYS A 54 5.67 7.86 -14.84
C LYS A 54 6.40 6.66 -15.45
N SER A 55 7.69 6.49 -15.13
CA SER A 55 8.47 5.33 -15.58
C SER A 55 7.89 4.01 -15.09
N ALA A 56 7.40 3.95 -13.85
CA ALA A 56 6.80 2.75 -13.28
C ALA A 56 5.49 2.34 -13.96
N LEU A 57 4.71 3.33 -14.44
CA LEU A 57 3.41 3.17 -15.09
C LEU A 57 3.49 2.98 -16.61
N ASN A 58 4.57 3.42 -17.24
CA ASN A 58 4.72 3.36 -18.69
C ASN A 58 4.53 1.93 -19.22
N GLY A 59 3.68 1.78 -20.22
CA GLY A 59 3.39 0.50 -20.87
C GLY A 59 2.57 -0.48 -20.02
N LYS A 60 2.04 -0.05 -18.86
CA LYS A 60 1.27 -0.90 -17.95
C LYS A 60 -0.16 -0.41 -17.81
N LEU A 61 -1.05 -1.35 -17.51
CA LEU A 61 -2.38 -1.08 -17.00
C LEU A 61 -2.29 -1.10 -15.46
N SER A 62 -2.69 -0.04 -14.79
CA SER A 62 -2.51 0.10 -13.34
C SER A 62 -3.77 0.63 -12.65
N VAL A 63 -3.90 0.33 -11.37
CA VAL A 63 -4.98 0.82 -10.51
C VAL A 63 -4.37 1.50 -9.28
N PHE A 64 -4.94 2.63 -8.86
CA PHE A 64 -4.50 3.33 -7.65
C PHE A 64 -5.39 2.93 -6.47
N VAL A 65 -4.80 2.25 -5.49
CA VAL A 65 -5.50 1.82 -4.28
C VAL A 65 -5.01 2.62 -3.07
N GLY A 66 -5.95 3.03 -2.21
CA GLY A 66 -5.63 3.74 -0.97
C GLY A 66 -6.84 4.47 -0.41
N LYS A 67 -6.77 4.89 0.85
CA LYS A 67 -7.87 5.60 1.53
C LYS A 67 -8.24 6.91 0.82
N SER A 68 -9.44 7.43 1.11
CA SER A 68 -9.81 8.78 0.66
C SER A 68 -8.84 9.82 1.24
N GLY A 69 -8.52 10.87 0.48
CA GLY A 69 -7.66 11.96 0.95
C GLY A 69 -6.15 11.70 0.96
N VAL A 70 -5.68 10.49 0.64
CA VAL A 70 -4.23 10.21 0.58
C VAL A 70 -3.51 10.97 -0.53
N GLY A 71 -4.20 11.33 -1.62
CA GLY A 71 -3.64 12.14 -2.71
C GLY A 71 -3.68 11.50 -4.10
N LYS A 72 -4.36 10.35 -4.28
CA LYS A 72 -4.47 9.63 -5.57
C LYS A 72 -4.85 10.53 -6.75
N THR A 73 -5.93 11.31 -6.62
CA THR A 73 -6.42 12.20 -7.69
C THR A 73 -5.45 13.34 -7.97
N SER A 74 -4.86 13.93 -6.93
CA SER A 74 -3.84 14.99 -7.09
C SER A 74 -2.61 14.46 -7.83
N LEU A 75 -2.16 13.25 -7.48
CA LEU A 75 -1.03 12.59 -8.12
C LEU A 75 -1.30 12.28 -9.60
N LEU A 76 -2.50 11.78 -9.90
CA LEU A 76 -2.93 11.48 -11.26
C LEU A 76 -2.99 12.75 -12.14
N ASN A 77 -3.56 13.84 -11.61
CA ASN A 77 -3.57 15.14 -12.29
C ASN A 77 -2.16 15.71 -12.50
N ALA A 78 -1.23 15.45 -11.57
CA ALA A 78 0.15 15.91 -11.69
C ALA A 78 0.94 15.14 -12.77
N ILE A 79 0.74 13.81 -12.88
CA ILE A 79 1.43 13.02 -13.92
C ILE A 79 0.79 13.14 -15.29
N GLN A 80 -0.51 13.39 -15.36
CA GLN A 80 -1.27 13.55 -16.61
C GLN A 80 -2.14 14.82 -16.52
N PRO A 81 -1.55 15.99 -16.81
CA PRO A 81 -2.28 17.25 -16.87
C PRO A 81 -3.43 17.19 -17.89
N GLY A 82 -4.55 17.85 -17.59
CA GLY A 82 -5.70 17.93 -18.51
C GLY A 82 -6.71 16.80 -18.39
N LEU A 83 -6.52 15.84 -17.48
CA LEU A 83 -7.50 14.79 -17.17
C LEU A 83 -8.84 15.33 -16.61
N GLY A 84 -8.86 16.56 -16.07
CA GLY A 84 -10.08 17.21 -15.60
C GLY A 84 -10.75 16.52 -14.41
N LEU A 85 -10.07 15.57 -13.74
CA LEU A 85 -10.61 14.85 -12.60
C LEU A 85 -10.79 15.82 -11.43
N ARG A 86 -12.02 15.88 -10.90
CA ARG A 86 -12.36 16.72 -9.76
C ARG A 86 -11.57 16.30 -8.53
N VAL A 87 -10.60 17.13 -8.12
CA VAL A 87 -9.97 17.02 -6.80
C VAL A 87 -10.98 17.53 -5.78
N GLN A 88 -11.82 16.65 -5.23
CA GLN A 88 -12.58 17.03 -4.03
C GLN A 88 -11.58 17.14 -2.88
N GLN A 89 -11.26 18.36 -2.47
CA GLN A 89 -10.62 18.61 -1.18
C GLN A 89 -11.47 17.92 -0.11
N THR A 90 -10.85 17.15 0.77
CA THR A 90 -11.52 16.46 1.86
C THR A 90 -12.23 17.49 2.74
N ASN A 91 -13.52 17.67 2.52
CA ASN A 91 -14.34 18.61 3.26
C ASN A 91 -14.64 17.99 4.63
N GLN A 92 -14.18 18.64 5.71
CA GLN A 92 -14.26 18.13 7.09
C GLN A 92 -15.68 18.15 7.69
N VAL A 93 -16.74 18.50 6.93
CA VAL A 93 -17.99 18.96 7.57
C VAL A 93 -19.26 18.17 7.26
N THR A 94 -19.37 17.35 6.20
CA THR A 94 -20.67 16.70 5.91
C THR A 94 -20.54 15.31 5.29
N GLY A 95 -20.58 14.29 6.14
CA GLY A 95 -20.55 12.87 5.78
C GLY A 95 -21.78 12.35 5.03
N LYS A 96 -22.12 12.90 3.85
CA LYS A 96 -22.99 12.27 2.83
C LYS A 96 -22.95 13.08 1.52
N GLY A 97 -22.06 12.68 0.61
CA GLY A 97 -22.02 13.15 -0.77
C GLY A 97 -22.52 12.07 -1.73
N ARG A 98 -23.74 12.23 -2.22
CA ARG A 98 -24.42 11.37 -3.19
C ARG A 98 -24.10 11.87 -4.60
N HIS A 99 -23.06 11.35 -5.24
CA HIS A 99 -22.95 11.29 -6.70
C HIS A 99 -22.17 10.03 -7.08
N THR A 100 -22.87 9.14 -7.76
CA THR A 100 -22.48 7.77 -8.10
C THR A 100 -21.81 7.80 -9.47
N THR A 101 -20.48 7.68 -9.54
CA THR A 101 -19.81 7.33 -10.79
C THR A 101 -19.83 5.80 -10.87
N THR A 102 -20.72 5.22 -11.69
CA THR A 102 -21.03 3.78 -11.74
C THR A 102 -20.20 2.98 -12.73
N HIS A 103 -19.26 3.61 -13.44
CA HIS A 103 -18.49 2.96 -14.51
C HIS A 103 -17.00 2.93 -14.16
N LEU A 104 -16.38 1.78 -14.38
CA LEU A 104 -14.93 1.64 -14.45
C LEU A 104 -14.46 2.43 -15.67
N GLU A 105 -13.66 3.46 -15.45
CA GLU A 105 -13.10 4.27 -16.52
C GLU A 105 -11.60 3.99 -16.66
N MET A 106 -11.15 3.77 -17.90
CA MET A 106 -9.73 3.60 -18.21
C MET A 106 -9.20 4.88 -18.84
N PHE A 107 -8.20 5.47 -18.18
CA PHE A 107 -7.55 6.69 -18.60
C PHE A 107 -6.19 6.38 -19.24
N PRO A 108 -6.05 6.52 -20.57
CA PRO A 108 -4.76 6.39 -21.23
C PRO A 108 -3.83 7.52 -20.79
N LEU A 109 -2.56 7.19 -20.57
CA LEU A 109 -1.53 8.14 -20.17
C LEU A 109 -0.76 8.61 -21.42
N ALA A 110 -0.50 9.92 -21.54
CA ALA A 110 0.18 10.48 -22.71
C ALA A 110 1.61 9.95 -22.90
N PHE A 111 2.23 9.46 -21.82
CA PHE A 111 3.56 8.85 -21.82
C PHE A 111 3.54 7.33 -21.96
N GLY A 112 2.38 6.72 -22.24
CA GLY A 112 2.19 5.27 -22.38
C GLY A 112 1.64 4.60 -21.12
N GLY A 113 0.87 3.52 -21.32
CA GLY A 113 0.11 2.85 -20.26
C GLY A 113 -1.28 3.45 -20.02
N ALA A 114 -1.98 2.95 -19.02
CA ALA A 114 -3.30 3.43 -18.64
C ALA A 114 -3.59 3.21 -17.14
N ILE A 115 -4.41 4.10 -16.57
CA ILE A 115 -4.94 3.98 -15.21
C ILE A 115 -6.40 3.59 -15.27
N ILE A 116 -6.78 2.56 -14.54
CA ILE A 116 -8.19 2.25 -14.26
C ILE A 116 -8.59 3.04 -13.03
N ASP A 117 -9.54 3.96 -13.18
CA ASP A 117 -10.24 4.55 -12.04
C ASP A 117 -11.41 3.65 -11.68
N THR A 118 -11.40 3.23 -10.42
CA THR A 118 -12.42 2.38 -9.84
C THR A 118 -13.20 3.22 -8.82
N PRO A 119 -14.17 4.03 -9.26
CA PRO A 119 -15.00 4.79 -8.33
C PRO A 119 -15.75 3.81 -7.42
N GLY A 120 -15.38 3.78 -6.14
CA GLY A 120 -15.99 2.90 -5.14
C GLY A 120 -15.09 1.83 -4.54
N ILE A 121 -13.90 1.55 -5.09
CA ILE A 121 -12.86 0.81 -4.35
C ILE A 121 -12.27 1.77 -3.31
N ARG A 122 -13.03 1.95 -2.22
CA ARG A 122 -12.60 2.72 -1.06
C ARG A 122 -11.61 1.93 -0.22
N GLU A 123 -11.73 0.60 -0.25
CA GLU A 123 -10.87 -0.38 0.41
C GLU A 123 -10.81 -1.66 -0.45
N PHE A 124 -9.62 -2.21 -0.64
CA PHE A 124 -9.46 -3.59 -1.08
C PHE A 124 -9.66 -4.44 0.19
N GLY A 125 -10.81 -5.11 0.29
CA GLY A 125 -11.01 -6.08 1.36
C GLY A 125 -10.11 -7.30 1.13
N LEU A 126 -9.64 -7.92 2.21
CA LEU A 126 -9.08 -9.28 2.16
C LEU A 126 -10.26 -10.26 2.02
N TRP A 127 -10.90 -10.26 0.86
CA TRP A 127 -11.96 -11.22 0.57
C TRP A 127 -11.29 -12.59 0.35
N GLU A 128 -11.78 -13.63 1.03
CA GLU A 128 -11.33 -15.02 0.87
C GLU A 128 -9.89 -15.31 1.33
N VAL A 129 -9.36 -14.57 2.31
CA VAL A 129 -8.11 -14.97 2.99
C VAL A 129 -8.46 -15.74 4.25
N GLU A 130 -8.20 -17.06 4.24
CA GLU A 130 -8.25 -17.86 5.46
C GLU A 130 -7.18 -17.38 6.44
N GLN A 131 -7.51 -17.33 7.74
CA GLN A 131 -6.60 -16.79 8.76
C GLN A 131 -5.28 -17.56 8.82
N ASP A 132 -5.31 -18.87 8.56
CA ASP A 132 -4.14 -19.74 8.57
C ASP A 132 -3.19 -19.44 7.39
N ASP A 133 -3.71 -18.94 6.27
CA ASP A 133 -2.90 -18.54 5.11
C ASP A 133 -2.35 -17.12 5.22
N LEU A 134 -2.80 -16.31 6.18
CA LEU A 134 -2.46 -14.89 6.27
C LEU A 134 -0.94 -14.64 6.28
N ALA A 135 -0.19 -15.47 7.00
CA ALA A 135 1.27 -15.36 7.11
C ALA A 135 1.99 -15.58 5.76
N LEU A 136 1.39 -16.35 4.83
CA LEU A 136 1.96 -16.58 3.49
C LEU A 136 1.90 -15.33 2.61
N PHE A 137 1.01 -14.38 2.92
CA PHE A 137 0.87 -13.11 2.19
C PHE A 137 1.84 -12.03 2.67
N PHE A 138 2.59 -12.27 3.75
CA PHE A 138 3.69 -11.42 4.19
C PHE A 138 5.02 -11.98 3.63
N PRO A 139 5.67 -11.32 2.64
CA PRO A 139 6.88 -11.85 2.00
C PRO A 139 7.99 -12.27 2.99
N GLU A 140 8.16 -11.49 4.05
CA GLU A 140 9.14 -11.71 5.10
C GLU A 140 8.80 -12.84 6.08
N MET A 141 7.54 -13.27 6.12
CA MET A 141 7.06 -14.38 6.97
C MET A 141 6.94 -15.69 6.19
N ARG A 142 6.65 -15.61 4.89
CA ARG A 142 6.32 -16.74 4.02
C ARG A 142 7.34 -17.89 4.10
N SER A 143 8.62 -17.60 4.16
CA SER A 143 9.68 -18.62 4.24
C SER A 143 9.80 -19.30 5.60
N LEU A 144 9.16 -18.76 6.64
CA LEU A 144 9.18 -19.28 8.01
C LEU A 144 7.92 -20.09 8.36
N VAL A 145 6.86 -19.98 7.56
CA VAL A 145 5.63 -20.77 7.76
C VAL A 145 5.96 -22.26 7.70
N GLY A 146 5.43 -23.04 8.66
CA GLY A 146 5.74 -24.47 8.81
C GLY A 146 7.06 -24.80 9.51
N THR A 147 7.94 -23.82 9.77
CA THR A 147 9.24 -24.03 10.46
C THR A 147 9.15 -23.84 11.99
N CYS A 148 7.96 -23.53 12.50
CA CYS A 148 7.70 -23.36 13.92
C CYS A 148 7.72 -24.71 14.65
N ARG A 149 7.90 -24.69 15.97
CA ARG A 149 7.80 -25.91 16.81
C ARG A 149 6.48 -26.69 16.59
N PHE A 150 5.39 -25.96 16.36
CA PHE A 150 4.04 -26.51 16.12
C PHE A 150 3.73 -26.71 14.62
N GLY A 151 4.72 -26.60 13.72
CA GLY A 151 4.51 -26.79 12.29
C GLY A 151 3.56 -25.76 11.67
N LEU A 152 2.60 -26.24 10.88
CA LEU A 152 1.59 -25.44 10.19
C LEU A 152 0.45 -24.99 11.11
N ASP A 153 0.27 -25.64 12.26
CA ASP A 153 -0.78 -25.28 13.24
C ASP A 153 -0.39 -24.05 14.10
N CYS A 154 0.78 -23.45 13.84
CA CYS A 154 1.23 -22.28 14.56
C CYS A 154 0.47 -21.04 14.10
N GLN A 155 -0.26 -20.46 15.04
CA GLN A 155 -1.01 -19.22 14.97
C GLN A 155 -0.09 -17.98 15.00
N HIS A 156 1.18 -18.16 15.35
CA HIS A 156 2.23 -17.14 15.31
C HIS A 156 1.96 -15.92 16.20
N ASP A 157 1.40 -16.12 17.40
CA ASP A 157 1.02 -15.05 18.32
C ASP A 157 1.72 -15.19 19.68
N GLU A 158 1.35 -16.23 20.44
CA GLU A 158 1.87 -16.45 21.79
C GLU A 158 2.73 -17.71 21.90
N GLU A 159 2.77 -18.56 20.87
CA GLU A 159 3.29 -19.92 21.01
C GLU A 159 4.80 -19.97 21.20
N PRO A 160 5.29 -20.85 22.10
CA PRO A 160 6.71 -21.03 22.33
C PRO A 160 7.37 -21.70 21.13
N GLY A 161 8.51 -21.15 20.68
CA GLY A 161 9.25 -21.69 19.56
C GLY A 161 8.70 -21.30 18.18
N CYS A 162 7.84 -20.29 18.10
CA CYS A 162 7.43 -19.69 16.83
C CYS A 162 8.63 -19.05 16.10
N ALA A 163 8.88 -19.49 14.86
CA ALA A 163 9.96 -18.99 14.02
C ALA A 163 9.76 -17.52 13.62
N ILE A 164 8.51 -17.11 13.33
CA ILE A 164 8.17 -15.71 13.01
C ILE A 164 8.48 -14.80 14.20
N ARG A 165 8.05 -15.16 15.41
CA ARG A 165 8.36 -14.36 16.62
C ARG A 165 9.86 -14.27 16.91
N LYS A 166 10.59 -15.37 16.70
CA LYS A 166 12.06 -15.35 16.78
C LYS A 166 12.67 -14.38 15.77
N ALA A 167 12.16 -14.38 14.54
CA ALA A 167 12.61 -13.47 13.49
C ALA A 167 12.24 -12.00 13.77
N VAL A 168 11.13 -11.74 14.45
CA VAL A 168 10.79 -10.40 14.95
C VAL A 168 11.77 -9.96 16.04
N ASN A 169 12.00 -10.82 17.04
CA ASN A 169 12.93 -10.52 18.14
C ASN A 169 14.38 -10.38 17.69
N GLY A 170 14.77 -11.07 16.61
CA GLY A 170 16.09 -10.99 15.99
C GLY A 170 16.23 -9.86 14.97
N GLY A 171 15.18 -9.05 14.73
CA GLY A 171 15.21 -7.92 13.81
C GLY A 171 15.14 -8.28 12.32
N GLN A 172 14.92 -9.56 11.97
CA GLN A 172 14.72 -9.96 10.58
C GLN A 172 13.34 -9.58 10.04
N ILE A 173 12.33 -9.53 10.93
CA ILE A 173 10.98 -9.05 10.62
C ILE A 173 10.72 -7.77 11.41
N SER A 174 10.25 -6.74 10.71
CA SER A 174 9.86 -5.48 11.35
C SER A 174 8.74 -5.70 12.38
N PRO A 175 8.88 -5.19 13.63
CA PRO A 175 7.81 -5.25 14.63
C PRO A 175 6.51 -4.60 14.15
N TYR A 176 6.61 -3.54 13.35
CA TYR A 176 5.46 -2.86 12.74
C TYR A 176 4.68 -3.78 11.78
N ARG A 177 5.40 -4.59 11.00
CA ARG A 177 4.81 -5.55 10.06
C ARG A 177 4.16 -6.72 10.81
N TYR A 178 4.82 -7.23 11.85
CA TYR A 178 4.25 -8.25 12.73
C TYR A 178 2.97 -7.77 13.44
N GLN A 179 2.95 -6.54 13.94
CA GLN A 179 1.73 -5.97 14.53
C GLN A 179 0.61 -5.82 13.49
N SER A 180 0.95 -5.50 12.24
CA SER A 180 -0.02 -5.43 11.13
C SER A 180 -0.63 -6.80 10.84
N TYR A 181 0.19 -7.87 10.86
CA TYR A 181 -0.28 -9.25 10.76
C TYR A 181 -1.29 -9.59 11.87
N LEU A 182 -0.94 -9.33 13.14
CA LEU A 182 -1.85 -9.62 14.26
C LEU A 182 -3.16 -8.84 14.18
N LYS A 183 -3.12 -7.57 13.75
CA LYS A 183 -4.34 -6.75 13.56
C LYS A 183 -5.25 -7.31 12.46
N LEU A 184 -4.68 -7.75 11.34
CA LEU A 184 -5.45 -8.36 10.25
C LEU A 184 -6.04 -9.70 10.68
N LYS A 185 -5.29 -10.48 11.46
CA LYS A 185 -5.76 -11.76 12.00
C LYS A 185 -6.92 -11.60 12.99
N ALA A 186 -6.91 -10.53 13.79
CA ALA A 186 -7.96 -10.22 14.75
C ALA A 186 -9.19 -9.52 14.12
N ALA A 187 -9.12 -9.14 12.83
CA ALA A 187 -10.26 -8.56 12.14
C ALA A 187 -11.32 -9.64 11.86
N PRO A 188 -12.61 -9.33 12.11
CA PRO A 188 -13.72 -10.29 11.95
C PRO A 188 -14.02 -10.61 10.48
#